data_AF-A0A961RAK4-F1
#
_entry.id   AF-A0A961RAK4-F1
#
_cell.length_a   1.000
_cell.length_b   1.000
_cell.length_c   1.000
_cell.angle_alpha   90.00
_cell.angle_beta   90.00
_cell.angle_gamma   90.00
#
_symmetry.space_group_name_H-M   'P 1'
#
loop_
_entity.id
_entity.type
_entity.pdbx_description
1 polymer ?
#
loop_
_entity_poly.entity_id
_entity_poly.type
_entity_poly.pdbx_seq_one_letter_code
_entity_poly.pdbx_strand_id
1 'polypeptide(L)'
;MGGDMIGQEAGASGEAYGRDELAELLDASADWTFEIDADGRFTRVSDNIRERAGFHPKMLLGRTREEVFGTIALSPDDLARHMALIDQHKPFRDFRGGFGAGTGSFRYFTTSGFPVFDADGTFQGYRGVGRD
;
A
#
# COMPACT_ATOMS: atom_id res chain seq x y z
N MET A 1 18.56 35.22 40.72
CA MET A 1 17.19 34.80 40.36
C MET A 1 17.01 35.22 38.92
N GLY A 2 17.33 34.41 37.92
CA GLY A 2 16.89 33.02 37.70
C GLY A 2 15.92 33.09 36.51
N GLY A 3 16.05 32.33 35.44
CA GLY A 3 17.01 31.33 35.03
C GLY A 3 16.80 31.06 33.53
N ASP A 4 17.84 30.48 32.96
CA ASP A 4 17.97 29.71 31.74
C ASP A 4 16.75 29.22 30.93
N MET A 5 16.98 29.29 29.61
CA MET A 5 16.88 28.19 28.64
C MET A 5 15.56 27.84 27.93
N ILE A 6 15.74 27.79 26.60
CA ILE A 6 15.34 26.80 25.59
C ILE A 6 13.87 26.65 25.18
N GLY A 7 13.69 26.79 23.87
CA GLY A 7 12.51 26.44 23.09
C GLY A 7 12.74 26.74 21.61
N GLN A 8 13.88 26.30 21.08
CA GLN A 8 14.12 26.18 19.65
C GLN A 8 13.27 25.02 19.11
N GLU A 9 13.05 25.02 17.78
CA GLU A 9 12.69 23.87 16.93
C GLU A 9 11.17 23.58 16.82
N ALA A 10 10.59 23.38 15.64
CA ALA A 10 11.09 23.37 14.28
C ALA A 10 9.92 23.78 13.37
N GLY A 11 10.12 24.81 12.55
CA GLY A 11 9.33 24.96 11.34
C GLY A 11 9.74 23.85 10.40
N ALA A 12 8.98 22.75 10.36
CA ALA A 12 9.11 21.77 9.29
C ALA A 12 8.66 22.46 8.00
N SER A 13 9.57 23.15 7.33
CA SER A 13 9.47 23.43 5.90
C SER A 13 9.43 22.08 5.21
N GLY A 14 8.22 21.60 4.91
CA GLY A 14 8.03 20.35 4.18
C GLY A 14 8.57 20.52 2.76
N GLU A 15 9.84 20.15 2.57
CA GLU A 15 10.43 20.04 1.23
C GLU A 15 9.63 18.97 0.48
N ALA A 16 8.98 19.36 -0.62
CA ALA A 16 8.28 18.40 -1.46
C ALA A 16 9.33 17.59 -2.24
N TYR A 17 9.46 16.31 -1.93
CA TYR A 17 10.31 15.38 -2.67
C TYR A 17 10.03 15.47 -4.18
N GLY A 18 11.08 15.62 -4.97
CA GLY A 18 10.98 15.52 -6.43
C GLY A 18 10.47 14.13 -6.84
N ARG A 19 9.91 14.00 -8.05
CA ARG A 19 9.36 12.71 -8.52
C ARG A 19 10.41 11.58 -8.50
N ASP A 20 11.64 11.89 -8.89
CA ASP A 20 12.76 10.94 -8.89
C ASP A 20 13.17 10.57 -7.47
N GLU A 21 13.29 11.56 -6.58
CA GLU A 21 13.64 11.33 -5.17
C GLU A 21 12.54 10.53 -4.43
N LEU A 22 11.27 10.79 -4.73
CA LEU A 22 10.15 10.01 -4.24
C LEU A 22 10.18 8.57 -4.78
N ALA A 23 10.58 8.37 -6.04
CA ALA A 23 10.73 7.04 -6.62
C ALA A 23 11.88 6.27 -5.95
N GLU A 24 13.01 6.93 -5.68
CA GLU A 24 14.15 6.35 -4.96
C GLU A 24 13.78 6.00 -3.50
N LEU A 25 13.04 6.87 -2.81
CA LEU A 25 12.56 6.61 -1.45
C LEU A 25 11.57 5.43 -1.42
N LEU A 26 10.69 5.34 -2.42
CA LEU A 26 9.76 4.22 -2.57
C LEU A 26 10.50 2.92 -2.87
N ASP A 27 11.51 2.94 -3.75
CA ASP A 27 12.35 1.77 -4.05
C ASP A 27 13.13 1.29 -2.81
N ALA A 28 13.62 2.23 -1.98
CA ALA A 28 14.34 1.91 -0.76
C ALA A 28 13.45 1.42 0.40
N SER A 29 12.17 1.78 0.44
CA SER A 29 11.29 1.57 1.62
C SER A 29 10.13 0.58 1.40
N ALA A 30 9.81 0.27 0.14
CA ALA A 30 8.76 -0.67 -0.25
C ALA A 30 9.36 -1.86 -1.00
N ASP A 31 8.98 -3.07 -0.60
CA ASP A 31 9.38 -4.28 -1.31
C ASP A 31 8.63 -4.43 -2.64
N TRP A 32 7.41 -3.90 -2.77
CA TRP A 32 6.69 -3.77 -4.04
C TRP A 32 5.65 -2.65 -4.00
N THR A 33 5.17 -2.28 -5.19
CA THR A 33 4.13 -1.28 -5.40
C THR A 33 2.97 -1.87 -6.19
N PHE A 34 1.78 -1.31 -6.03
CA PHE A 34 0.60 -1.71 -6.78
C PHE A 34 -0.30 -0.51 -7.09
N GLU A 35 -1.10 -0.64 -8.15
CA GLU A 35 -2.15 0.27 -8.55
C GLU A 35 -3.43 -0.51 -8.83
N ILE A 36 -4.55 0.04 -8.36
CA ILE A 36 -5.89 -0.47 -8.54
C ILE A 36 -6.69 0.64 -9.21
N ASP A 37 -7.46 0.34 -10.24
CA ASP A 37 -8.33 1.33 -10.90
C ASP A 37 -9.62 1.63 -10.12
N ALA A 38 -10.44 2.53 -10.67
CA ALA A 38 -11.72 2.91 -10.09
C ALA A 38 -12.72 1.73 -9.99
N ASP A 39 -12.61 0.75 -10.90
CA ASP A 39 -13.40 -0.49 -10.89
C ASP A 39 -12.87 -1.53 -9.89
N GLY A 40 -11.83 -1.18 -9.13
CA GLY A 40 -11.26 -2.04 -8.11
C GLY A 40 -10.38 -3.15 -8.67
N ARG A 41 -9.87 -3.05 -9.90
CA ARG A 41 -8.99 -4.05 -10.53
C ARG A 41 -7.53 -3.63 -10.43
N PHE A 42 -6.65 -4.59 -10.15
CA PHE A 42 -5.21 -4.34 -10.20
C PHE A 42 -4.77 -4.08 -11.64
N THR A 43 -4.28 -2.88 -11.92
CA THR A 43 -3.81 -2.47 -13.25
C THR A 43 -2.29 -2.47 -13.36
N ARG A 44 -1.60 -2.31 -12.23
CA ARG A 44 -0.13 -2.33 -12.18
C ARG A 44 0.35 -2.94 -10.87
N VAL A 45 1.41 -3.74 -10.96
CA VAL A 45 2.14 -4.30 -9.84
C VAL A 45 3.61 -4.34 -10.25
N SER A 46 4.53 -3.92 -9.38
CA SER A 46 5.96 -3.98 -9.69
C SER A 46 6.47 -5.42 -9.75
N ASP A 47 7.45 -5.67 -10.64
CA ASP A 47 7.95 -7.02 -10.93
C ASP A 47 8.65 -7.67 -9.72
N ASN A 48 9.21 -6.85 -8.82
CA ASN A 48 9.87 -7.28 -7.59
C ASN A 48 8.93 -8.04 -6.63
N ILE A 49 7.60 -7.95 -6.79
CA ILE A 49 6.63 -8.73 -6.00
C ILE A 49 6.87 -10.24 -6.10
N ARG A 50 7.45 -10.72 -7.21
CA ARG A 50 7.79 -12.14 -7.39
C ARG A 50 8.88 -12.60 -6.45
N GLU A 51 9.92 -11.78 -6.30
CA GLU A 51 11.07 -12.12 -5.46
C GLU A 51 10.74 -11.89 -3.97
N ARG A 52 9.98 -10.83 -3.69
CA ARG A 52 9.65 -10.39 -2.33
C ARG A 52 8.49 -11.15 -1.72
N ALA A 53 7.31 -11.06 -2.33
CA ALA A 53 6.10 -11.68 -1.80
C ALA A 53 5.78 -13.07 -2.40
N GLY A 54 6.52 -13.50 -3.43
CA GLY A 54 6.31 -14.80 -4.08
C GLY A 54 5.13 -14.84 -5.07
N PHE A 55 4.53 -13.70 -5.39
CA PHE A 55 3.44 -13.63 -6.37
C PHE A 55 3.97 -13.43 -7.78
N HIS A 56 3.44 -14.15 -8.75
CA HIS A 56 3.59 -13.74 -10.14
C HIS A 56 2.65 -12.54 -10.39
N PRO A 57 3.09 -11.38 -10.93
CA PRO A 57 2.22 -10.21 -11.16
C PRO A 57 0.91 -10.53 -11.89
N LYS A 58 0.98 -11.42 -12.90
CA LYS A 58 -0.19 -11.97 -13.62
C LYS A 58 -1.28 -12.62 -12.74
N MET A 59 -0.98 -13.03 -11.51
CA MET A 59 -1.98 -13.55 -10.58
C MET A 59 -2.86 -12.44 -9.99
N LEU A 60 -2.39 -11.19 -10.05
CA LEU A 60 -3.07 -10.02 -9.50
C LEU A 60 -3.67 -9.17 -10.63
N LEU A 61 -2.92 -8.94 -11.70
CA LEU A 61 -3.34 -8.07 -12.79
C LEU A 61 -4.70 -8.47 -13.38
N GLY A 62 -5.60 -7.50 -13.48
CA GLY A 62 -6.97 -7.65 -13.98
C GLY A 62 -7.97 -8.22 -12.97
N ARG A 63 -7.52 -8.78 -11.85
CA ARG A 63 -8.39 -9.27 -10.78
C ARG A 63 -8.87 -8.12 -9.91
N THR A 64 -10.05 -8.30 -9.34
CA THR A 64 -10.59 -7.36 -8.37
C THR A 64 -9.86 -7.46 -7.03
N ARG A 65 -9.85 -6.34 -6.32
CA ARG A 65 -9.35 -6.25 -4.95
C ARG A 65 -10.02 -7.25 -4.01
N GLU A 66 -11.30 -7.53 -4.20
CA GLU A 66 -12.04 -8.53 -3.42
C GLU A 66 -11.54 -9.95 -3.66
N GLU A 67 -11.35 -10.33 -4.93
CA GLU A 67 -10.79 -11.65 -5.30
C GLU A 67 -9.38 -11.84 -4.72
N VAL A 68 -8.56 -10.79 -4.76
CA VAL A 68 -7.20 -10.85 -4.24
C VAL A 68 -7.20 -10.84 -2.72
N PHE A 69 -7.71 -9.79 -2.06
CA PHE A 69 -7.69 -9.64 -0.61
C PHE A 69 -8.44 -10.77 0.10
N GLY A 70 -9.51 -11.31 -0.50
CA GLY A 70 -10.21 -12.48 0.02
C GLY A 70 -9.37 -13.76 0.07
N THR A 71 -8.35 -13.89 -0.78
CA THR A 71 -7.45 -15.06 -0.78
C THR A 71 -6.23 -14.90 0.12
N ILE A 72 -5.87 -13.66 0.47
CA ILE A 72 -4.67 -13.35 1.24
C ILE A 72 -4.96 -12.85 2.65
N ALA A 73 -6.19 -12.48 2.98
CA ALA A 73 -6.55 -12.01 4.31
C ALA A 73 -6.32 -13.11 5.36
N LEU A 74 -5.70 -12.74 6.48
CA LEU A 74 -5.46 -13.66 7.59
C LEU A 74 -6.72 -13.93 8.42
N SER A 75 -7.71 -13.04 8.38
CA SER A 75 -8.99 -13.21 9.06
C SER A 75 -10.15 -12.57 8.28
N PRO A 76 -11.37 -13.11 8.38
CA PRO A 76 -12.56 -12.51 7.79
C PRO A 76 -12.89 -11.12 8.35
N ASP A 77 -12.66 -10.90 9.64
CA ASP A 77 -12.87 -9.60 10.29
C ASP A 77 -11.90 -8.52 9.78
N ASP A 78 -10.62 -8.87 9.58
CA ASP A 78 -9.65 -7.96 8.98
C ASP A 78 -10.04 -7.61 7.55
N LEU A 79 -10.47 -8.60 6.76
CA LEU A 79 -10.97 -8.38 5.41
C LEU A 79 -12.18 -7.44 5.41
N ALA A 80 -13.18 -7.69 6.26
CA ALA A 80 -14.39 -6.88 6.33
C ALA A 80 -14.08 -5.42 6.70
N ARG A 81 -13.21 -5.20 7.70
CA ARG A 81 -12.75 -3.86 8.08
C ARG A 81 -12.00 -3.16 6.95
N HIS A 82 -11.15 -3.90 6.25
CA HIS A 82 -10.38 -3.39 5.13
C HIS A 82 -11.30 -2.98 3.97
N MET A 83 -12.25 -3.84 3.59
CA MET A 83 -13.23 -3.54 2.55
C MET A 83 -14.08 -2.32 2.91
N ALA A 84 -14.50 -2.18 4.17
CA ALA A 84 -15.27 -1.01 4.62
C ALA A 84 -14.49 0.31 4.51
N LEU A 85 -13.16 0.30 4.70
CA LEU A 85 -12.31 1.48 4.48
C LEU A 85 -12.24 1.82 2.99
N ILE A 86 -12.08 0.78 2.17
CA ILE A 86 -11.97 0.90 0.73
C ILE A 86 -13.26 1.44 0.10
N ASP A 87 -14.43 0.97 0.54
CA ASP A 87 -15.74 1.46 0.06
C ASP A 87 -15.99 2.92 0.43
N GLN A 88 -15.35 3.40 1.49
CA GLN A 88 -15.38 4.82 1.88
C GLN A 88 -14.30 5.64 1.20
N HIS A 89 -13.56 5.07 0.23
CA HIS A 89 -12.39 5.67 -0.40
C HIS A 89 -11.39 6.23 0.61
N LYS A 90 -11.18 5.52 1.73
CA LYS A 90 -10.22 5.91 2.78
C LYS A 90 -8.86 5.26 2.55
N PRO A 91 -7.77 5.92 3.00
CA PRO A 91 -6.48 5.26 3.07
C PRO A 91 -6.53 4.11 4.08
N PHE A 92 -5.74 3.07 3.83
CA PHE A 92 -5.50 1.98 4.76
C PHE A 92 -4.00 1.78 4.97
N ARG A 93 -3.65 1.24 6.13
CA ARG A 93 -2.25 0.99 6.51
C ARG A 93 -2.11 -0.39 7.11
N ASP A 94 -0.96 -1.00 6.84
CA ASP A 94 -0.52 -2.25 7.45
C ASP A 94 -1.56 -3.38 7.37
N PHE A 95 -2.30 -3.46 6.26
CA PHE A 95 -3.20 -4.58 6.00
C PHE A 95 -2.35 -5.84 5.89
N ARG A 96 -2.53 -6.76 6.83
CA ARG A 96 -1.75 -8.00 6.89
C ARG A 96 -2.37 -9.04 5.98
N GLY A 97 -1.60 -9.44 4.99
CA GLY A 97 -1.90 -10.57 4.13
C GLY A 97 -0.93 -11.71 4.38
N GLY A 98 -1.29 -12.89 3.91
CA GLY A 98 -0.39 -14.00 3.80
C GLY A 98 -0.84 -14.96 2.72
N PHE A 99 0.12 -15.63 2.10
CA PHE A 99 -0.16 -16.59 1.05
C PHE A 99 0.73 -17.82 1.20
N GLY A 100 0.12 -18.98 0.99
CA GLY A 100 0.85 -20.23 0.85
C GLY A 100 1.39 -20.32 -0.56
N ALA A 101 2.70 -20.14 -0.75
CA ALA A 101 3.32 -20.63 -1.97
C ALA A 101 3.03 -22.14 -2.05
N GLY A 102 2.54 -22.64 -3.18
CA GLY A 102 2.13 -24.05 -3.39
C GLY A 102 3.22 -25.10 -3.12
N THR A 103 4.37 -24.69 -2.60
CA THR A 103 5.54 -25.47 -2.19
C THR A 103 5.72 -25.56 -0.66
N GLY A 104 4.77 -25.05 0.15
CA GLY A 104 4.76 -25.27 1.61
C GLY A 104 5.35 -24.16 2.49
N SER A 105 5.75 -23.03 1.92
CA SER A 105 6.16 -21.85 2.69
C SER A 105 5.05 -20.79 2.68
N PHE A 106 4.45 -20.56 3.84
CA PHE A 106 3.53 -19.43 4.06
C PHE A 106 4.35 -18.16 4.27
N ARG A 107 4.15 -17.14 3.43
CA ARG A 107 4.75 -15.81 3.61
C ARG A 107 3.70 -14.84 4.12
N TYR A 108 4.10 -13.99 5.04
CA TYR A 108 3.29 -12.90 5.56
C TYR A 108 3.78 -11.60 4.94
N PHE A 109 2.88 -10.68 4.72
CA PHE A 109 3.22 -9.35 4.26
C PHE A 109 2.22 -8.33 4.79
N THR A 110 2.61 -7.07 4.68
CA THR A 110 1.74 -5.93 4.94
C THR A 110 1.58 -5.12 3.66
N THR A 111 0.39 -4.57 3.43
CA THR A 111 0.15 -3.58 2.37
C THR A 111 -0.47 -2.32 2.94
N SER A 112 -0.09 -1.20 2.36
CA SER A 112 -0.67 0.12 2.65
C SER A 112 -1.08 0.77 1.35
N GLY A 113 -2.20 1.48 1.35
CA GLY A 113 -2.74 2.10 0.13
C GLY A 113 -3.49 3.38 0.41
N PHE A 114 -3.46 4.27 -0.57
CA PHE A 114 -4.13 5.57 -0.55
C PHE A 114 -5.01 5.72 -1.79
N PRO A 115 -6.21 6.31 -1.63
CA PRO A 115 -7.09 6.61 -2.74
C PRO A 115 -6.45 7.69 -3.63
N VAL A 116 -6.66 7.58 -4.94
CA VAL A 116 -6.26 8.58 -5.92
C VAL A 116 -7.50 9.25 -6.46
N PHE A 117 -7.47 10.57 -6.53
CA PHE A 117 -8.54 11.39 -7.10
C PHE A 117 -7.96 12.25 -8.23
N ASP A 118 -8.77 12.54 -9.23
CA ASP A 118 -8.42 13.55 -10.25
C ASP A 118 -8.66 14.98 -9.73
N ALA A 119 -8.41 15.97 -10.60
CA ALA A 119 -8.57 17.39 -10.26
C ALA A 119 -10.01 17.78 -9.89
N ASP A 120 -11.00 17.01 -10.35
CA ASP A 120 -12.43 17.24 -10.09
C ASP A 120 -12.91 16.50 -8.84
N GLY A 121 -12.02 15.76 -8.17
CA GLY A 121 -12.35 14.97 -6.98
C GLY A 121 -13.01 13.63 -7.29
N THR A 122 -12.98 13.18 -8.55
CA THR A 122 -13.49 11.86 -8.93
C THR A 122 -12.48 10.80 -8.51
N PHE A 123 -12.98 9.72 -7.90
CA PHE A 123 -12.16 8.59 -7.50
C PHE A 123 -11.61 7.84 -8.72
N GLN A 124 -10.29 7.69 -8.79
CA GLN A 124 -9.56 7.06 -9.89
C GLN A 124 -8.98 5.69 -9.50
N GLY A 125 -9.16 5.25 -8.25
CA GLY A 125 -8.63 3.99 -7.74
C GLY A 125 -7.69 4.16 -6.55
N TYR A 126 -6.79 3.21 -6.37
CA TYR A 126 -5.82 3.18 -5.28
C TYR A 126 -4.39 3.03 -5.80
N ARG A 127 -3.44 3.62 -5.07
CA ARG A 127 -2.03 3.29 -5.18
C ARG A 127 -1.51 2.86 -3.82
N GLY A 128 -0.54 1.97 -3.82
CA GLY A 128 -0.01 1.47 -2.57
C GLY A 128 1.31 0.74 -2.70
N VAL A 129 1.78 0.33 -1.53
CA VAL A 129 3.04 -0.36 -1.32
C VAL A 129 2.80 -1.61 -0.50
N GLY A 130 3.68 -2.60 -0.65
CA GLY A 130 3.74 -3.74 0.24
C GLY A 130 5.15 -4.02 0.73
N ARG A 131 5.19 -4.73 1.86
CA ARG A 131 6.39 -5.10 2.62
C ARG A 131 6.23 -6.52 3.14
N ASP A 132 7.28 -7.33 3.04
CA ASP A 132 7.37 -8.69 3.62
C ASP A 132 7.80 -8.62 5.09
#